data_AF-A0A160A1J0-F1
#
_entry.id   AF-A0A160A1J0-F1
#
_cell.length_a   1.000
_cell.length_b   1.000
_cell.length_c   1.000
_cell.angle_alpha   90.00
_cell.angle_beta   90.00
_cell.angle_gamma   90.00
#
_symmetry.space_group_name_H-M   'P 1'
#
loop_
_entity.id
_entity.type
_entity.pdbx_description
1 polymer ?
#
loop_
_entity_poly.entity_id
_entity_poly.type
_entity_poly.pdbx_seq_one_letter_code
_entity_poly.pdbx_strand_id
1 'polypeptide(L)'
;MLDFLPAPLRGVIASLLLALNTIACCTPLFIVAIFKLLLPFPAAQRFTDWLMGHIHEAWISNNKAWMNLLRRTRWHLSGLEGLDYQHSYLITSNHQSWVDIMVLQYVLNRRIRPLKFFLKQELIWVPVIGLAWWALGFPFMKRYSKAYLEKHPEKKGKDLETTRKTCAKFRDNPVGIFNFVEGTRFTEGKHAQQQSPFRYLLKPKAGGIAFVLDAMGEQLESIINVTIHYPGGRPGYWDLLCGKMDEVVVHFQELKIPPQFIGKNYDQDGVYRLEFQGWINQLWQDKDALLSQMHREYPSKS
;
A
#
# COMPACT_ATOMS: atom_id res chain seq x y z
N MET A 1 -2.71 -21.32 -16.35
CA MET A 1 -2.83 -21.77 -17.77
C MET A 1 -1.47 -22.10 -18.37
N LEU A 2 -0.38 -21.46 -17.93
CA LEU A 2 0.99 -21.81 -18.32
C LEU A 2 1.65 -22.84 -17.37
N ASP A 3 0.86 -23.57 -16.59
CA ASP A 3 1.33 -24.45 -15.51
C ASP A 3 2.18 -25.63 -16.01
N PHE A 4 2.06 -25.97 -17.30
CA PHE A 4 2.88 -26.98 -17.97
C PHE A 4 4.32 -26.51 -18.24
N LEU A 5 4.60 -25.20 -18.17
CA LEU A 5 5.94 -24.65 -18.38
C LEU A 5 6.78 -24.69 -17.10
N PRO A 6 8.10 -24.93 -17.20
CA PRO A 6 9.01 -24.83 -16.07
C PRO A 6 8.94 -23.46 -15.37
N ALA A 7 9.06 -23.45 -14.04
CA ALA A 7 8.96 -22.23 -13.24
C ALA A 7 9.88 -21.08 -13.70
N PRO A 8 11.15 -21.30 -14.08
CA PRO A 8 12.01 -20.22 -14.59
C PRO A 8 11.49 -19.59 -15.89
N LEU A 9 10.96 -20.40 -16.81
CA LEU A 9 10.41 -19.91 -18.08
C LEU A 9 9.14 -19.08 -17.85
N ARG A 10 8.27 -19.50 -16.92
CA ARG A 10 7.15 -18.68 -16.46
C ARG A 10 7.63 -17.34 -15.89
N GLY A 11 8.68 -17.35 -15.09
CA GLY A 11 9.31 -16.14 -14.54
C GLY A 11 9.79 -15.16 -15.62
N VAL A 12 10.42 -15.66 -16.68
CA VAL A 12 10.85 -14.84 -17.82
C VAL A 12 9.63 -14.26 -18.56
N ILE A 13 8.64 -15.09 -18.89
CA ILE A 13 7.40 -14.65 -19.56
C ILE A 13 6.70 -13.57 -18.71
N ALA A 14 6.55 -13.80 -17.40
CA ALA A 14 5.95 -12.85 -16.47
C ALA A 14 6.70 -11.52 -16.43
N SER A 15 8.03 -11.58 -16.39
CA SER A 15 8.89 -10.38 -16.38
C SER A 15 8.74 -9.59 -17.67
N LEU A 16 8.69 -10.26 -18.82
CA LEU A 16 8.45 -9.63 -20.12
C LEU A 16 7.04 -9.00 -20.19
N LEU A 17 6.01 -9.72 -19.76
CA LEU A 17 4.64 -9.21 -19.72
C LEU A 17 4.53 -7.99 -18.78
N LEU A 18 5.17 -8.02 -17.62
CA LEU A 18 5.20 -6.90 -16.69
C LEU A 18 5.94 -5.69 -17.28
N ALA A 19 7.08 -5.91 -17.94
CA ALA A 19 7.83 -4.85 -18.61
C ALA A 19 7.04 -4.23 -19.77
N LEU A 20 6.46 -5.05 -20.65
CA LEU A 20 5.61 -4.60 -21.75
C LEU A 20 4.39 -3.84 -21.25
N ASN A 21 3.71 -4.36 -20.22
CA ASN A 21 2.58 -3.69 -19.58
C ASN A 21 2.98 -2.32 -19.01
N THR A 22 4.14 -2.25 -18.36
CA THR A 22 4.68 -1.00 -17.80
C THR A 22 4.96 0.02 -18.90
N ILE A 23 5.61 -0.37 -19.99
CA ILE A 23 5.87 0.53 -21.12
C ILE A 23 4.56 0.97 -21.75
N ALA A 24 3.67 0.02 -22.07
CA ALA A 24 2.40 0.29 -22.74
C ALA A 24 1.47 1.20 -21.92
N CYS A 25 1.48 1.13 -20.59
CA CYS A 25 0.69 2.02 -19.74
C CYS A 25 1.39 3.37 -19.48
N CYS A 26 2.71 3.37 -19.31
CA CYS A 26 3.46 4.61 -19.05
C CYS A 26 3.50 5.54 -20.26
N THR A 27 3.54 5.01 -21.49
CA THR A 27 3.52 5.84 -22.70
C THR A 27 2.30 6.77 -22.79
N PRO A 28 1.03 6.28 -22.77
CA PRO A 28 -0.13 7.17 -22.76
C PRO A 28 -0.21 7.97 -21.46
N LEU A 29 0.23 7.43 -20.31
CA LEU A 29 0.27 8.18 -19.05
C LEU A 29 1.12 9.45 -19.18
N PHE A 30 2.30 9.36 -19.79
CA PHE A 30 3.19 10.51 -19.98
C PHE A 30 2.64 11.51 -20.99
N ILE A 31 2.01 11.04 -22.06
CA ILE A 31 1.32 11.92 -23.02
C ILE A 31 0.24 12.73 -22.29
N VAL A 32 -0.61 12.07 -21.49
CA VAL A 32 -1.66 12.73 -20.71
C VAL A 32 -1.07 13.67 -19.65
N ALA A 33 0.04 13.29 -19.01
CA ALA A 33 0.73 14.14 -18.05
C ALA A 33 1.30 15.41 -18.71
N ILE A 34 1.82 15.33 -19.93
CA ILE A 34 2.25 16.50 -20.70
C ILE A 34 1.05 17.42 -20.99
N PHE A 35 -0.08 16.87 -21.47
CA PHE A 35 -1.29 17.67 -21.67
C PHE A 35 -1.78 18.33 -20.38
N LYS A 36 -1.74 17.61 -19.25
CA LYS A 36 -2.07 18.16 -17.94
C LYS A 36 -1.16 19.34 -17.57
N LEU A 37 0.13 19.27 -17.88
CA LEU A 37 1.07 20.37 -17.62
C LEU A 37 0.82 21.58 -18.53
N LEU A 38 0.49 21.34 -19.81
CA LEU A 38 0.26 22.40 -20.80
C LEU A 38 -1.11 23.07 -20.68
N LEU A 39 -2.10 22.40 -20.09
CA LEU A 39 -3.50 22.87 -20.00
C LEU A 39 -3.91 23.08 -18.53
N PRO A 40 -3.51 24.21 -17.89
CA PRO A 40 -3.67 24.42 -16.44
C PRO A 40 -5.09 24.81 -15.99
N PHE A 41 -6.11 24.74 -16.87
CA PHE A 41 -7.48 25.12 -16.52
C PHE A 41 -8.27 23.96 -15.89
N PRO A 42 -9.24 24.23 -15.00
CA PRO A 42 -9.87 23.20 -14.16
C PRO A 42 -10.50 22.02 -14.91
N ALA A 43 -11.15 22.27 -16.06
CA ALA A 43 -11.78 21.22 -16.84
C ALA A 43 -10.76 20.22 -17.42
N ALA A 44 -9.64 20.70 -17.97
CA ALA A 44 -8.56 19.84 -18.45
C ALA A 44 -7.88 19.09 -17.31
N GLN A 45 -7.65 19.73 -16.16
CA GLN A 45 -7.09 19.05 -14.99
C GLN A 45 -7.99 17.88 -14.53
N ARG A 46 -9.31 18.10 -14.40
CA ARG A 46 -10.27 17.05 -14.03
C ARG A 46 -10.30 15.90 -15.05
N PHE A 47 -10.33 16.22 -16.34
CA PHE A 47 -10.36 15.20 -17.39
C PHE A 47 -9.06 14.39 -17.46
N THR A 48 -7.91 15.05 -17.36
CA THR A 48 -6.60 14.37 -17.34
C THR A 48 -6.43 13.54 -16.08
N ASP A 49 -6.84 14.02 -14.91
CA ASP A 49 -6.85 13.23 -13.66
C ASP A 49 -7.71 11.97 -13.78
N TRP A 50 -8.92 12.11 -14.33
CA TRP A 50 -9.79 10.99 -14.63
C TRP A 50 -9.09 9.97 -15.55
N LEU A 51 -8.51 10.42 -16.66
CA LEU A 51 -7.85 9.54 -17.62
C LEU A 51 -6.60 8.85 -17.04
N MET A 52 -5.78 9.58 -16.29
CA MET A 52 -4.60 9.02 -15.60
C MET A 52 -5.01 7.98 -14.56
N GLY A 53 -6.12 8.21 -13.84
CA GLY A 53 -6.71 7.22 -12.94
C GLY A 53 -7.10 5.93 -13.66
N HIS A 54 -7.76 6.03 -14.82
CA HIS A 54 -8.14 4.86 -15.64
C HIS A 54 -6.92 4.10 -16.18
N ILE A 55 -5.88 4.83 -16.59
CA ILE A 55 -4.61 4.21 -17.03
C ILE A 55 -3.96 3.44 -15.86
N HIS A 56 -3.94 4.03 -14.65
CA HIS A 56 -3.40 3.35 -13.48
C HIS A 56 -4.16 2.06 -13.14
N GLU A 57 -5.50 2.08 -13.20
CA GLU A 57 -6.31 0.89 -12.97
C GLU A 57 -6.18 -0.16 -14.08
N ALA A 58 -6.03 0.27 -15.32
CA ALA A 58 -5.74 -0.62 -16.44
C ALA A 58 -4.39 -1.30 -16.27
N TRP A 59 -3.37 -0.56 -15.83
CA TRP A 59 -2.05 -1.09 -15.51
C TRP A 59 -2.16 -2.20 -14.44
N ILE A 60 -2.89 -1.95 -13.35
CA ILE A 60 -3.10 -2.95 -12.29
C ILE A 60 -3.95 -4.13 -12.80
N SER A 61 -4.97 -3.88 -13.63
CA SER A 61 -5.80 -4.94 -14.22
C SER A 61 -4.98 -5.88 -15.11
N ASN A 62 -4.05 -5.33 -15.89
CA ASN A 62 -3.11 -6.09 -16.69
C ASN A 62 -2.13 -6.88 -15.81
N ASN A 63 -1.73 -6.32 -14.65
CA ASN A 63 -0.91 -7.06 -13.69
C ASN A 63 -1.65 -8.31 -13.18
N LYS A 64 -2.91 -8.12 -12.79
CA LYS A 64 -3.81 -9.21 -12.42
C LYS A 64 -3.98 -10.23 -13.55
N ALA A 65 -4.09 -9.79 -14.80
CA ALA A 65 -4.26 -10.67 -15.95
C ALA A 65 -3.05 -11.61 -16.15
N TRP A 66 -1.82 -11.09 -16.15
CA TRP A 66 -0.64 -11.96 -16.30
C TRP A 66 -0.45 -12.86 -15.07
N MET A 67 -0.76 -12.39 -13.86
CA MET A 67 -0.72 -13.24 -12.65
C MET A 67 -1.65 -14.46 -12.82
N ASN A 68 -2.86 -14.26 -13.31
CA ASN A 68 -3.83 -15.33 -13.57
C ASN A 68 -3.41 -16.26 -14.73
N LEU A 69 -2.71 -15.73 -15.72
CA LEU A 69 -2.20 -16.51 -16.86
C LEU A 69 -1.16 -17.54 -16.40
N LEU A 70 -0.21 -17.11 -15.57
CA LEU A 70 0.91 -17.94 -15.10
C LEU A 70 0.44 -19.18 -14.34
N ARG A 71 -0.43 -18.98 -13.33
CA ARG A 71 -0.97 -20.04 -12.49
C ARG A 71 -2.27 -19.58 -11.83
N ARG A 72 -3.17 -20.52 -11.59
CA ARG A 72 -4.40 -20.27 -10.83
C ARG A 72 -4.11 -20.27 -9.32
N THR A 73 -3.91 -19.09 -8.75
CA THR A 73 -3.86 -18.90 -7.29
C THR A 73 -5.25 -19.10 -6.68
N ARG A 74 -5.34 -19.87 -5.59
CA ARG A 74 -6.54 -19.95 -4.75
C ARG A 74 -6.59 -18.73 -3.83
N TRP A 75 -7.65 -17.93 -3.97
CA TRP A 75 -7.86 -16.73 -3.17
C TRP A 75 -8.96 -16.99 -2.15
N HIS A 76 -8.64 -16.88 -0.86
CA HIS A 76 -9.61 -16.92 0.23
C HIS A 76 -9.80 -15.49 0.73
N LEU A 77 -10.88 -14.84 0.30
CA LEU A 77 -11.15 -13.43 0.58
C LEU A 77 -12.37 -13.31 1.49
N SER A 78 -12.30 -12.47 2.51
CA SER A 78 -13.45 -12.14 3.38
C SER A 78 -13.42 -10.69 3.83
N GLY A 79 -14.57 -10.12 4.16
CA GLY A 79 -14.69 -8.77 4.71
C GLY A 79 -14.54 -7.65 3.67
N LEU A 80 -14.80 -7.95 2.40
CA LEU A 80 -14.79 -6.98 1.30
C LEU A 80 -16.12 -6.22 1.18
N GLU A 81 -17.12 -6.60 1.95
CA GLU A 81 -18.44 -5.99 1.98
C GLU A 81 -18.36 -4.54 2.49
N GLY A 82 -19.21 -3.65 1.97
CA GLY A 82 -19.25 -2.23 2.38
C GLY A 82 -18.24 -1.33 1.67
N LEU A 83 -17.14 -1.88 1.14
CA LEU A 83 -16.14 -1.11 0.40
C LEU A 83 -16.69 -0.59 -0.92
N ASP A 84 -16.47 0.70 -1.19
CA ASP A 84 -16.92 1.35 -2.41
C ASP A 84 -15.85 2.24 -3.06
N TYR A 85 -16.12 2.62 -4.30
CA TYR A 85 -15.18 3.37 -5.13
C TYR A 85 -15.28 4.90 -4.95
N GLN A 86 -16.30 5.41 -4.27
CA GLN A 86 -16.57 6.84 -4.11
C GLN A 86 -15.79 7.46 -2.96
N HIS A 87 -15.49 6.71 -1.91
CA HIS A 87 -14.84 7.25 -0.72
C HIS A 87 -13.32 7.09 -0.70
N SER A 88 -12.67 7.89 0.16
CA SER A 88 -11.25 7.73 0.49
C SER A 88 -11.09 6.80 1.69
N TYR A 89 -10.05 5.97 1.64
CA TYR A 89 -9.76 4.97 2.66
C TYR A 89 -8.30 5.04 3.07
N LEU A 90 -8.02 4.79 4.35
CA LEU A 90 -6.66 4.54 4.82
C LEU A 90 -6.48 3.04 5.01
N ILE A 91 -5.64 2.44 4.18
CA ILE A 91 -5.43 1.00 4.15
C ILE A 91 -4.16 0.68 4.93
N THR A 92 -4.25 -0.31 5.82
CA THR A 92 -3.11 -0.84 6.57
C THR A 92 -3.05 -2.35 6.48
N SER A 93 -1.86 -2.93 6.63
CA SER A 93 -1.67 -4.38 6.60
C SER A 93 -0.47 -4.80 7.45
N ASN A 94 -0.45 -6.06 7.86
CA ASN A 94 0.81 -6.72 8.18
C ASN A 94 1.70 -6.78 6.93
N HIS A 95 3.02 -6.81 7.11
CA HIS A 95 3.97 -6.76 6.00
C HIS A 95 4.93 -7.93 6.03
N GLN A 96 4.81 -8.86 5.09
CA GLN A 96 5.58 -10.10 5.03
C GLN A 96 6.44 -10.21 3.77
N SER A 97 5.98 -9.64 2.66
CA SER A 97 6.60 -9.81 1.35
C SER A 97 6.51 -8.55 0.48
N TRP A 98 7.38 -8.47 -0.53
CA TRP A 98 7.18 -7.55 -1.65
C TRP A 98 5.85 -7.81 -2.37
N VAL A 99 5.37 -9.05 -2.35
CA VAL A 99 4.15 -9.48 -3.01
C VAL A 99 2.89 -8.90 -2.36
N ASP A 100 2.96 -8.46 -1.10
CA ASP A 100 1.81 -7.90 -0.37
C ASP A 100 1.15 -6.74 -1.13
N ILE A 101 1.95 -5.86 -1.75
CA ILE A 101 1.43 -4.74 -2.54
C ILE A 101 0.69 -5.25 -3.78
N MET A 102 1.23 -6.28 -4.44
CA MET A 102 0.58 -6.91 -5.60
C MET A 102 -0.71 -7.61 -5.19
N VAL A 103 -0.76 -8.24 -4.01
CA VAL A 103 -2.00 -8.82 -3.45
C VAL A 103 -3.06 -7.75 -3.24
N LEU A 104 -2.71 -6.66 -2.57
CA LEU A 104 -3.64 -5.57 -2.29
C LEU A 104 -4.14 -4.93 -3.59
N GLN A 105 -3.24 -4.64 -4.53
CA GLN A 105 -3.62 -4.13 -5.85
C GLN A 105 -4.51 -5.14 -6.61
N TYR A 106 -4.18 -6.43 -6.59
CA TYR A 106 -4.97 -7.46 -7.27
C TYR A 106 -6.42 -7.54 -6.77
N VAL A 107 -6.60 -7.43 -5.45
CA VAL A 107 -7.91 -7.60 -4.80
C VAL A 107 -8.72 -6.30 -4.81
N LEU A 108 -8.09 -5.17 -4.51
CA LEU A 108 -8.76 -3.88 -4.26
C LEU A 108 -8.95 -3.02 -5.53
N ASN A 109 -8.23 -3.30 -6.61
CA ASN A 109 -8.35 -2.52 -7.85
C ASN A 109 -9.80 -2.48 -8.34
N ARG A 110 -10.29 -1.27 -8.64
CA ARG A 110 -11.68 -0.95 -9.03
C ARG A 110 -12.77 -1.29 -8.00
N ARG A 111 -12.41 -1.78 -6.81
CA ARG A 111 -13.32 -1.86 -5.65
C ARG A 111 -13.26 -0.58 -4.84
N ILE A 112 -12.06 -0.09 -4.62
CA ILE A 112 -11.77 1.23 -4.06
C ILE A 112 -10.89 2.01 -5.03
N ARG A 113 -10.69 3.30 -4.75
CA ARG A 113 -9.80 4.16 -5.54
C ARG A 113 -8.37 3.63 -5.57
N PRO A 114 -7.61 3.87 -6.65
CA PRO A 114 -6.25 3.34 -6.78
C PRO A 114 -5.37 3.66 -5.58
N LEU A 115 -4.66 2.63 -5.11
CA LEU A 115 -3.79 2.74 -3.95
C LEU A 115 -2.62 3.67 -4.24
N LYS A 116 -2.41 4.65 -3.37
CA LYS A 116 -1.21 5.47 -3.29
C LYS A 116 -0.50 5.18 -1.98
N PHE A 117 0.82 5.21 -1.99
CA PHE A 117 1.64 5.02 -0.80
C PHE A 117 2.78 6.01 -0.78
N PHE A 118 3.33 6.23 0.40
CA PHE A 118 4.46 7.12 0.61
C PHE A 118 5.74 6.48 0.07
N LEU A 119 6.24 7.04 -1.04
CA LEU A 119 7.47 6.63 -1.69
C LEU A 119 8.66 7.33 -1.05
N LYS A 120 9.81 6.64 -0.99
CA LYS A 120 11.07 7.31 -0.67
C LYS A 120 11.45 8.26 -1.81
N GLN A 121 11.96 9.45 -1.49
CA GLN A 121 12.35 10.45 -2.48
C GLN A 121 13.29 9.90 -3.57
N GLU A 122 14.19 8.98 -3.22
CA GLU A 122 15.16 8.40 -4.16
C GLU A 122 14.48 7.60 -5.28
N LEU A 123 13.25 7.12 -5.07
CA LEU A 123 12.51 6.34 -6.06
C LEU A 123 12.04 7.17 -7.26
N ILE A 124 12.11 8.49 -7.20
CA ILE A 124 11.80 9.35 -8.36
C ILE A 124 12.79 9.11 -9.51
N TRP A 125 14.00 8.65 -9.20
CA TRP A 125 15.08 8.40 -10.17
C TRP A 125 15.03 7.02 -10.80
N VAL A 126 14.09 6.15 -10.38
CA VAL A 126 13.89 4.85 -11.03
C VAL A 126 13.38 5.10 -12.46
N PRO A 127 14.08 4.61 -13.50
CA PRO A 127 13.68 4.87 -14.88
C PRO A 127 12.24 4.47 -15.15
N VAL A 128 11.51 5.32 -15.88
CA VAL A 128 10.08 5.17 -16.20
C VAL A 128 9.17 5.22 -14.97
N ILE A 129 9.29 4.28 -14.04
CA ILE A 129 8.35 4.11 -12.92
C ILE A 129 8.40 5.31 -11.94
N GLY A 130 9.58 5.88 -11.67
CA GLY A 130 9.71 7.04 -10.79
C GLY A 130 8.93 8.25 -11.30
N LEU A 131 9.02 8.53 -12.60
CA LEU A 131 8.25 9.58 -13.28
C LEU A 131 6.76 9.23 -13.35
N ALA A 132 6.41 7.96 -13.55
CA ALA A 132 5.01 7.52 -13.57
C ALA A 132 4.32 7.76 -12.22
N TRP A 133 4.97 7.40 -11.12
CA TRP A 133 4.46 7.69 -9.77
C TRP A 133 4.35 9.19 -9.50
N TRP A 134 5.33 9.98 -9.94
CA TRP A 134 5.25 11.44 -9.84
C TRP A 134 4.06 12.00 -10.62
N ALA A 135 3.87 11.56 -11.87
CA ALA A 135 2.76 11.98 -12.71
C ALA A 135 1.40 11.61 -12.10
N LEU A 136 1.28 10.40 -11.55
CA LEU A 136 0.09 9.93 -10.83
C LEU A 136 -0.11 10.61 -9.47
N GLY A 137 0.79 11.51 -9.06
CA GLY A 137 0.70 12.25 -7.81
C GLY A 137 0.87 11.37 -6.58
N PHE A 138 1.79 10.41 -6.61
CA PHE A 138 2.21 9.67 -5.41
C PHE A 138 3.03 10.60 -4.50
N PRO A 139 2.83 10.54 -3.17
CA PRO A 139 3.62 11.33 -2.23
C PRO A 139 5.04 10.78 -2.11
N PHE A 140 6.04 11.61 -2.45
CA PHE A 140 7.46 11.32 -2.22
C PHE A 140 7.93 11.99 -0.93
N MET A 141 8.61 11.22 -0.09
CA MET A 141 8.96 11.57 1.29
C MET A 141 10.46 11.51 1.52
N LYS A 142 10.96 12.45 2.33
CA LYS A 142 12.36 12.45 2.78
C LYS A 142 12.41 11.96 4.22
N ARG A 143 12.92 10.74 4.42
CA ARG A 143 13.14 10.20 5.76
C ARG A 143 14.45 10.74 6.32
N TYR A 144 14.35 11.72 7.20
CA TYR A 144 15.50 12.20 7.96
C TYR A 144 15.80 11.28 9.14
N SER A 145 17.07 10.90 9.31
CA SER A 145 17.51 10.14 10.48
C SER A 145 17.53 11.03 11.72
N LYS A 146 17.44 10.45 12.92
CA LYS A 146 17.54 11.21 14.18
C LYS A 146 18.84 12.03 14.25
N ALA A 147 19.96 11.40 13.96
CA ALA A 147 21.27 12.06 13.92
C ALA A 147 21.35 13.21 12.90
N TYR A 148 20.63 13.11 11.77
CA TYR A 148 20.55 14.20 10.80
C TYR A 148 19.68 15.36 11.32
N LEU A 149 18.53 15.07 11.93
CA LEU A 149 17.64 16.08 12.50
C LEU A 149 18.25 16.81 13.71
N GLU A 150 19.09 16.14 14.48
CA GLU A 150 19.86 16.78 15.56
C GLU A 150 20.84 17.84 15.03
N LYS A 151 21.44 17.58 13.86
CA LYS A 151 22.32 18.52 13.17
C LYS A 151 21.57 19.59 12.36
N HIS A 152 20.35 19.27 11.93
CA HIS A 152 19.51 20.11 11.08
C HIS A 152 18.09 20.24 11.66
N PRO A 153 17.92 20.95 12.79
CA PRO A 153 16.63 21.10 13.45
C PRO A 153 15.58 21.79 12.57
N GLU A 154 15.99 22.63 11.62
CA GLU A 154 15.12 23.30 10.64
C GLU A 154 14.48 22.35 9.62
N LYS A 155 14.95 21.09 9.54
CA LYS A 155 14.37 20.04 8.70
C LYS A 155 13.28 19.24 9.42
N LYS A 156 13.18 19.38 10.74
CA LYS A 156 12.13 18.75 11.54
C LYS A 156 10.76 19.29 11.10
N GLY A 157 9.81 18.41 10.84
CA GLY A 157 8.47 18.79 10.39
C GLY A 157 8.31 19.14 8.90
N LYS A 158 9.40 19.33 8.11
CA LYS A 158 9.27 19.61 6.67
C LYS A 158 8.61 18.47 5.88
N ASP A 159 8.80 17.24 6.33
CA ASP A 159 8.17 16.05 5.75
C ASP A 159 6.65 16.07 5.98
N LEU A 160 6.22 16.53 7.17
CA LEU A 160 4.81 16.72 7.53
C LEU A 160 4.14 17.78 6.65
N GLU A 161 4.79 18.93 6.46
CA GLU A 161 4.26 19.99 5.60
C GLU A 161 4.10 19.54 4.14
N THR A 162 5.10 18.82 3.62
CA THR A 162 5.08 18.28 2.26
C THR A 162 3.96 17.25 2.10
N THR A 163 3.76 16.43 3.12
CA THR A 163 2.66 15.47 3.20
C THR A 163 1.31 16.17 3.21
N ARG A 164 1.09 17.12 4.12
CA ARG A 164 -0.15 17.89 4.22
C ARG A 164 -0.48 18.58 2.89
N LYS A 165 0.50 19.18 2.24
CA LYS A 165 0.33 19.77 0.89
C LYS A 165 -0.05 18.75 -0.17
N THR A 166 0.49 17.53 -0.10
CA THR A 166 0.17 16.47 -1.06
C THR A 166 -1.21 15.89 -0.80
N CYS A 167 -1.54 15.63 0.47
CA CYS A 167 -2.86 15.16 0.90
C CYS A 167 -3.97 16.18 0.64
N ALA A 168 -3.69 17.48 0.73
CA ALA A 168 -4.64 18.53 0.36
C ALA A 168 -5.13 18.42 -1.10
N LYS A 169 -4.30 17.87 -2.01
CA LYS A 169 -4.69 17.62 -3.41
C LYS A 169 -5.69 16.48 -3.56
N PHE A 170 -5.87 15.66 -2.53
CA PHE A 170 -6.84 14.55 -2.51
C PHE A 170 -8.19 14.95 -1.91
N ARG A 171 -8.33 16.18 -1.41
CA ARG A 171 -9.59 16.66 -0.81
C ARG A 171 -10.79 16.52 -1.73
N ASP A 172 -10.60 16.84 -3.00
CA ASP A 172 -11.67 16.77 -4.00
C ASP A 172 -11.59 15.49 -4.86
N ASN A 173 -10.61 14.61 -4.57
CA ASN A 173 -10.29 13.44 -5.39
C ASN A 173 -10.09 12.22 -4.49
N PRO A 174 -11.12 11.36 -4.36
CA PRO A 174 -11.07 10.18 -3.52
C PRO A 174 -9.86 9.28 -3.79
N VAL A 175 -9.23 8.77 -2.73
CA VAL A 175 -7.97 8.02 -2.82
C VAL A 175 -7.88 6.92 -1.76
N GLY A 176 -7.26 5.79 -2.11
CA GLY A 176 -6.81 4.82 -1.13
C GLY A 176 -5.36 5.13 -0.70
N ILE A 177 -5.14 5.58 0.52
CA ILE A 177 -3.78 5.78 1.06
C ILE A 177 -3.35 4.53 1.80
N PHE A 178 -2.25 3.92 1.36
CA PHE A 178 -1.75 2.67 1.91
C PHE A 178 -0.49 2.86 2.77
N ASN A 179 -0.48 2.23 3.95
CA ASN A 179 0.63 2.27 4.90
C ASN A 179 0.86 0.90 5.56
N PHE A 180 2.07 0.36 5.44
CA PHE A 180 2.51 -0.77 6.27
C PHE A 180 3.01 -0.27 7.63
N VAL A 181 2.20 -0.49 8.67
CA VAL A 181 2.48 0.01 10.02
C VAL A 181 3.74 -0.58 10.63
N GLU A 182 4.13 -1.81 10.28
CA GLU A 182 5.41 -2.39 10.72
C GLU A 182 6.63 -1.61 10.18
N GLY A 183 6.43 -0.88 9.08
CA GLY A 183 7.43 -0.07 8.39
C GLY A 183 8.54 -0.88 7.71
N THR A 184 8.51 -2.20 7.81
CA THR A 184 9.44 -3.13 7.17
C THR A 184 8.82 -4.52 7.08
N ARG A 185 9.28 -5.32 6.13
CA ARG A 185 8.87 -6.72 5.99
C ARG A 185 9.32 -7.54 7.19
N PHE A 186 8.41 -8.35 7.71
CA PHE A 186 8.63 -9.35 8.73
C PHE A 186 9.76 -10.30 8.31
N THR A 187 10.70 -10.52 9.22
CA THR A 187 11.62 -11.66 9.20
C THR A 187 11.82 -12.12 10.63
N GLU A 188 12.12 -13.40 10.84
CA GLU A 188 12.40 -13.94 12.19
C GLU A 188 13.50 -13.15 12.91
N GLY A 189 14.55 -12.77 12.19
CA GLY A 189 15.64 -11.96 12.75
C GLY A 189 15.18 -10.57 13.23
N LYS A 190 14.30 -9.88 12.49
CA LYS A 190 13.76 -8.57 12.93
C LYS A 190 12.77 -8.71 14.06
N HIS A 191 11.98 -9.78 14.06
CA HIS A 191 11.04 -10.09 15.12
C HIS A 191 11.78 -10.31 16.44
N ALA A 192 12.82 -11.16 16.43
CA ALA A 192 13.69 -11.40 17.57
C ALA A 192 14.43 -10.12 18.02
N GLN A 193 15.02 -9.37 17.09
CA GLN A 193 15.74 -8.12 17.40
C GLN A 193 14.84 -7.08 18.09
N GLN A 194 13.58 -6.98 17.67
CA GLN A 194 12.63 -6.04 18.27
C GLN A 194 12.01 -6.55 19.56
N GLN A 195 12.19 -7.83 19.89
CA GLN A 195 11.46 -8.53 20.95
C GLN A 195 9.96 -8.26 20.80
N SER A 196 9.43 -8.57 19.62
CA SER A 196 8.01 -8.35 19.33
C SER A 196 7.15 -9.19 20.28
N PRO A 197 6.15 -8.60 20.97
CA PRO A 197 5.25 -9.34 21.84
C PRO A 197 4.19 -10.13 21.05
N PHE A 198 4.06 -9.86 19.75
CA PHE A 198 3.12 -10.52 18.84
C PHE A 198 3.77 -11.76 18.25
N ARG A 199 3.03 -12.84 18.06
CA ARG A 199 3.58 -14.10 17.56
C ARG A 199 3.93 -14.03 16.06
N TYR A 200 3.12 -13.35 15.26
CA TYR A 200 3.19 -13.35 13.79
C TYR A 200 3.50 -11.98 13.19
N LEU A 201 3.68 -10.95 14.02
CA LEU A 201 3.81 -9.55 13.59
C LEU A 201 5.06 -8.89 14.19
N LEU A 202 5.63 -7.91 13.49
CA LEU A 202 6.55 -6.94 14.11
C LEU A 202 5.77 -5.89 14.91
N LYS A 203 6.49 -5.14 15.76
CA LYS A 203 5.90 -4.04 16.53
C LYS A 203 5.36 -2.95 15.59
N PRO A 204 4.11 -2.47 15.79
CA PRO A 204 3.55 -1.43 14.96
C PRO A 204 4.23 -0.08 15.19
N LYS A 205 4.37 0.71 14.13
CA LYS A 205 4.88 2.10 14.17
C LYS A 205 3.75 3.07 13.84
N ALA A 206 3.01 3.44 14.88
CA ALA A 206 1.78 4.23 14.76
C ALA A 206 1.95 5.59 14.06
N GLY A 207 3.14 6.19 14.10
CA GLY A 207 3.39 7.51 13.52
C GLY A 207 3.00 7.63 12.04
N GLY A 208 3.29 6.60 11.23
CA GLY A 208 2.96 6.63 9.79
C GLY A 208 1.46 6.78 9.50
N ILE A 209 0.61 6.09 10.24
CA ILE A 209 -0.87 6.23 10.13
C ILE A 209 -1.32 7.54 10.76
N ALA A 210 -0.79 7.89 11.94
CA ALA A 210 -1.15 9.12 12.62
C ALA A 210 -0.91 10.36 11.73
N PHE A 211 0.16 10.36 10.93
CA PHE A 211 0.43 11.42 9.97
C PHE A 211 -0.61 11.51 8.85
N VAL A 212 -1.15 10.39 8.38
CA VAL A 212 -2.23 10.41 7.38
C VAL A 212 -3.51 10.95 8.00
N LEU A 213 -3.86 10.52 9.22
CA LEU A 213 -5.04 11.01 9.93
C LEU A 213 -4.96 12.51 10.24
N ASP A 214 -3.78 13.01 10.63
CA ASP A 214 -3.55 14.45 10.81
C ASP A 214 -3.71 15.23 9.49
N ALA A 215 -3.27 14.66 8.36
CA ALA A 215 -3.32 15.35 7.07
C ALA A 215 -4.68 15.31 6.38
N MET A 216 -5.47 14.23 6.56
CA MET A 216 -6.72 14.02 5.82
C MET A 216 -7.79 13.21 6.56
N GLY A 217 -7.73 13.11 7.90
CA GLY A 217 -8.69 12.32 8.69
C GLY A 217 -10.16 12.64 8.42
N GLU A 218 -10.50 13.91 8.19
CA GLU A 218 -11.87 14.35 7.85
C GLU A 218 -12.36 13.90 6.47
N GLN A 219 -11.46 13.50 5.57
CA GLN A 219 -11.78 13.08 4.20
C GLN A 219 -11.86 11.55 4.08
N LEU A 220 -11.40 10.83 5.10
CA LEU A 220 -11.38 9.37 5.11
C LEU A 220 -12.70 8.84 5.64
N GLU A 221 -13.32 7.93 4.90
CA GLU A 221 -14.52 7.23 5.34
C GLU A 221 -14.20 6.25 6.47
N SER A 222 -13.11 5.50 6.31
CA SER A 222 -12.69 4.48 7.26
C SER A 222 -11.24 4.04 7.05
N ILE A 223 -10.75 3.23 7.99
CA ILE A 223 -9.52 2.46 7.85
C ILE A 223 -9.88 1.06 7.36
N ILE A 224 -9.20 0.59 6.33
CA ILE A 224 -9.27 -0.81 5.90
C ILE A 224 -8.06 -1.54 6.49
N ASN A 225 -8.29 -2.29 7.56
CA ASN A 225 -7.30 -3.13 8.21
C ASN A 225 -7.24 -4.50 7.51
N VAL A 226 -6.16 -4.75 6.77
CA VAL A 226 -6.00 -5.97 5.97
C VAL A 226 -5.07 -6.95 6.66
N THR A 227 -5.47 -8.21 6.75
CA THR A 227 -4.66 -9.30 7.31
C THR A 227 -4.37 -10.30 6.20
N ILE A 228 -3.10 -10.41 5.83
CA ILE A 228 -2.63 -11.30 4.77
C ILE A 228 -1.93 -12.49 5.41
N HIS A 229 -2.32 -13.71 5.00
CA HIS A 229 -1.67 -14.96 5.35
C HIS A 229 -1.31 -15.73 4.08
N TYR A 230 -0.10 -16.30 4.06
CA TYR A 230 0.40 -17.13 2.97
C TYR A 230 0.63 -18.56 3.47
N PRO A 231 -0.33 -19.48 3.26
CA PRO A 231 -0.18 -20.87 3.70
C PRO A 231 1.08 -21.53 3.13
N GLY A 232 1.45 -21.22 1.88
CA GLY A 232 2.68 -21.73 1.24
C GLY A 232 3.99 -21.10 1.73
N GLY A 233 3.95 -20.29 2.79
CA GLY A 233 5.08 -19.48 3.25
C GLY A 233 5.18 -18.13 2.54
N ARG A 234 6.07 -17.27 3.04
CA ARG A 234 6.22 -15.87 2.58
C ARG A 234 6.91 -15.85 1.21
N PRO A 235 6.20 -15.51 0.12
CA PRO A 235 6.74 -15.64 -1.23
C PRO A 235 7.76 -14.54 -1.53
N GLY A 236 8.81 -14.85 -2.30
CA GLY A 236 9.67 -13.84 -2.90
C GLY A 236 9.04 -13.17 -4.13
N TYR A 237 9.67 -12.09 -4.61
CA TYR A 237 9.26 -11.44 -5.86
C TYR A 237 9.41 -12.39 -7.06
N TRP A 238 10.51 -13.15 -7.12
CA TRP A 238 10.72 -14.14 -8.18
C TRP A 238 9.72 -15.31 -8.08
N ASP A 239 9.33 -15.70 -6.86
CA ASP A 239 8.31 -16.74 -6.67
C ASP A 239 6.96 -16.31 -7.26
N LEU A 240 6.55 -15.05 -7.08
CA LEU A 240 5.38 -14.48 -7.75
C LEU A 240 5.49 -14.58 -9.28
N LEU A 241 6.61 -14.15 -9.85
CA LEU A 241 6.85 -14.19 -11.31
C LEU A 241 6.87 -15.62 -11.86
N CYS A 242 7.37 -16.57 -11.08
CA CYS A 242 7.35 -17.99 -11.42
C CYS A 242 5.97 -18.65 -11.22
N GLY A 243 4.97 -17.92 -10.69
CA GLY A 243 3.67 -18.47 -10.36
C GLY A 243 3.70 -19.44 -9.15
N LYS A 244 4.67 -19.32 -8.25
CA LYS A 244 4.76 -20.09 -7.00
C LYS A 244 3.92 -19.45 -5.88
N MET A 245 2.67 -19.15 -6.21
CA MET A 245 1.69 -18.53 -5.33
C MET A 245 0.41 -19.37 -5.38
N ASP A 246 0.39 -20.48 -4.65
CA ASP A 246 -0.70 -21.44 -4.79
C ASP A 246 -1.97 -20.99 -4.06
N GLU A 247 -1.79 -20.30 -2.94
CA GLU A 247 -2.88 -19.94 -2.04
C GLU A 247 -2.55 -18.66 -1.28
N VAL A 248 -3.52 -17.76 -1.20
CA VAL A 248 -3.43 -16.50 -0.46
C VAL A 248 -4.74 -16.31 0.30
N VAL A 249 -4.64 -16.08 1.61
CA VAL A 249 -5.78 -15.80 2.49
C VAL A 249 -5.71 -14.34 2.89
N VAL A 250 -6.78 -13.60 2.64
CA VAL A 250 -6.86 -12.17 2.94
C VAL A 250 -8.18 -11.84 3.60
N HIS A 251 -8.11 -11.30 4.81
CA HIS A 251 -9.25 -10.72 5.49
C HIS A 251 -9.15 -9.21 5.47
N PHE A 252 -10.25 -8.55 5.12
CA PHE A 252 -10.40 -7.11 5.15
C PHE A 252 -11.34 -6.75 6.30
N GLN A 253 -10.96 -5.77 7.09
CA GLN A 253 -11.79 -5.27 8.18
C GLN A 253 -11.92 -3.76 8.03
N GLU A 254 -13.12 -3.30 7.72
CA GLU A 254 -13.43 -1.87 7.70
C GLU A 254 -13.63 -1.37 9.14
N LEU A 255 -12.93 -0.30 9.51
CA LEU A 255 -12.95 0.30 10.84
C LEU A 255 -13.27 1.78 10.72
N LYS A 256 -14.35 2.24 11.35
CA LYS A 256 -14.62 3.67 11.49
C LYS A 256 -13.49 4.32 12.30
N ILE A 257 -13.06 5.49 11.84
CA ILE A 257 -12.01 6.25 12.51
C ILE A 257 -12.61 6.86 13.78
N PRO A 258 -12.09 6.54 14.98
CA PRO A 258 -12.59 7.14 16.21
C PRO A 258 -12.44 8.67 16.15
N PRO A 259 -13.52 9.46 16.39
CA PRO A 259 -13.50 10.91 16.23
C PRO A 259 -12.42 11.60 17.07
N GLN A 260 -12.04 11.03 18.21
CA GLN A 260 -10.98 11.57 19.08
C GLN A 260 -9.59 11.61 18.42
N PHE A 261 -9.38 10.86 17.33
CA PHE A 261 -8.10 10.82 16.62
C PHE A 261 -8.05 11.73 15.38
N ILE A 262 -9.17 12.37 15.02
CA ILE A 262 -9.24 13.30 13.89
C ILE A 262 -8.86 14.71 14.36
N GLY A 263 -8.08 15.43 13.55
CA GLY A 263 -7.68 16.82 13.83
C GLY A 263 -6.66 16.99 14.96
N LYS A 264 -5.96 15.91 15.35
CA LYS A 264 -4.96 15.89 16.42
C LYS A 264 -3.53 15.88 15.88
N ASN A 265 -2.59 16.46 16.62
CA ASN A 265 -1.17 16.50 16.25
C ASN A 265 -0.34 15.46 17.04
N TYR A 266 0.08 14.39 16.35
CA TYR A 266 0.78 13.25 16.95
C TYR A 266 2.15 13.59 17.56
N ASP A 267 2.82 14.60 17.01
CA ASP A 267 4.17 14.98 17.45
C ASP A 267 4.16 15.94 18.63
N GLN A 268 3.08 16.71 18.80
CA GLN A 268 2.98 17.80 19.78
C GLN A 268 2.11 17.46 20.99
N ASP A 269 1.23 16.46 20.88
CA ASP A 269 0.34 16.04 21.97
C ASP A 269 0.75 14.66 22.50
N GLY A 270 1.39 14.66 23.67
CA GLY A 270 1.88 13.44 24.32
C GLY A 270 0.77 12.50 24.80
N VAL A 271 -0.38 13.04 25.20
CA VAL A 271 -1.53 12.25 25.67
C VAL A 271 -2.19 11.56 24.49
N TYR A 272 -2.51 12.33 23.44
CA TYR A 272 -3.03 11.79 22.19
C TYR A 272 -2.11 10.71 21.62
N ARG A 273 -0.79 10.95 21.62
CA ARG A 273 0.19 9.97 21.12
C ARG A 273 0.11 8.64 21.86
N LEU A 274 -0.03 8.66 23.19
CA LEU A 274 -0.14 7.45 24.00
C LEU A 274 -1.47 6.72 23.73
N GLU A 275 -2.59 7.44 23.71
CA GLU A 275 -3.91 6.88 23.38
C GLU A 275 -3.93 6.24 21.99
N PHE A 276 -3.38 6.94 21.00
CA PHE A 276 -3.29 6.46 19.63
C PHE A 276 -2.40 5.21 19.51
N GLN A 277 -1.26 5.19 20.20
CA GLN A 277 -0.42 3.99 20.29
C GLN A 277 -1.15 2.82 20.95
N GLY A 278 -1.93 3.08 22.01
CA GLY A 278 -2.79 2.08 22.65
C GLY A 278 -3.79 1.48 21.67
N TRP A 279 -4.50 2.33 20.92
CA TRP A 279 -5.46 1.88 19.90
C TRP A 279 -4.82 1.06 18.79
N ILE A 280 -3.69 1.51 18.24
CA ILE A 280 -2.95 0.76 17.22
C ILE A 280 -2.41 -0.56 17.77
N ASN A 281 -1.96 -0.60 19.03
CA ASN A 281 -1.51 -1.84 19.65
C ASN A 281 -2.68 -2.82 19.83
N GLN A 282 -3.87 -2.36 20.23
CA GLN A 282 -5.06 -3.22 20.31
C GLN A 282 -5.41 -3.80 18.95
N LEU A 283 -5.43 -2.97 17.91
CA LEU A 283 -5.63 -3.42 16.53
C LEU A 283 -4.62 -4.50 16.11
N TRP A 284 -3.38 -4.38 16.58
CA TRP A 284 -2.31 -5.35 16.34
C TRP A 284 -2.49 -6.65 17.12
N GLN A 285 -2.96 -6.59 18.36
CA GLN A 285 -3.31 -7.78 19.16
C GLN A 285 -4.42 -8.58 18.47
N ASP A 286 -5.48 -7.90 18.03
CA ASP A 286 -6.61 -8.52 17.34
C ASP A 286 -6.16 -9.16 16.01
N LYS A 287 -5.27 -8.46 15.27
CA LYS A 287 -4.66 -8.99 14.04
C LYS A 287 -3.79 -10.23 14.30
N ASP A 288 -3.00 -10.25 15.37
CA ASP A 288 -2.16 -11.40 15.72
C ASP A 288 -3.01 -12.63 16.12
N ALA A 289 -4.11 -12.39 16.84
CA ALA A 289 -5.09 -13.43 17.16
C ALA A 289 -5.76 -13.98 15.89
N LEU A 290 -6.16 -13.11 14.96
CA LEU A 290 -6.70 -13.52 13.67
C LEU A 290 -5.69 -14.29 12.83
N LEU A 291 -4.43 -13.86 12.79
CA LEU A 291 -3.36 -14.61 12.13
C LEU A 291 -3.17 -15.98 12.77
N SER A 292 -3.26 -16.08 14.10
CA SER A 292 -3.22 -17.37 14.81
C SER A 292 -4.36 -18.29 14.36
N GLN A 293 -5.57 -17.76 14.16
CA GLN A 293 -6.71 -18.49 13.62
C GLN A 293 -6.47 -18.92 12.17
N MET A 294 -6.03 -18.01 11.31
CA MET A 294 -5.75 -18.30 9.89
C MET A 294 -4.66 -19.36 9.73
N HIS A 295 -3.63 -19.38 10.58
CA HIS A 295 -2.61 -20.45 10.56
C HIS A 295 -3.17 -21.83 10.94
N ARG A 296 -4.25 -21.89 11.73
CA ARG A 296 -4.93 -23.16 12.06
C ARG A 296 -5.88 -23.60 10.95
N GLU A 297 -6.64 -22.68 10.38
CA GLU A 297 -7.62 -22.96 9.32
C GLU A 297 -6.96 -23.24 7.97
N TYR A 298 -5.86 -22.54 7.69
CA TYR A 298 -5.08 -22.65 6.46
C TYR A 298 -3.62 -22.98 6.81
N PRO A 299 -3.35 -24.23 7.25
CA PRO A 299 -2.03 -24.65 7.69
C PRO A 299 -1.03 -24.65 6.53
N SER A 300 0.25 -24.52 6.86
CA SER A 300 1.31 -24.67 5.87
C SER A 300 1.28 -26.07 5.29
N LYS A 301 1.23 -26.18 3.96
CA LYS A 301 1.36 -27.46 3.29
C LYS A 301 2.80 -27.94 3.48
N SER A 302 2.95 -29.07 4.19
CA SER A 302 4.21 -29.80 4.36
C SER A 302 4.76 -30.27 3.02
#